data_AF-A0A920J2X3-F1
#
_entry.id   AF-A0A920J2X3-F1
#
_cell.length_a   1.000
_cell.length_b   1.000
_cell.length_c   1.000
_cell.angle_alpha   90.00
_cell.angle_beta   90.00
_cell.angle_gamma   90.00
#
_symmetry.space_group_name_H-M   'P 1'
#
loop_
_entity.id
_entity.type
_entity.pdbx_description
1 polymer ?
#
loop_
_entity_poly.entity_id
_entity_poly.type
_entity_poly.pdbx_seq_one_letter_code
_entity_poly.pdbx_strand_id
1 'polypeptide(L)' 'MLSYKIIVTLEENSLKGGAGSAVNEVLTSNNIKTDILSFGFPDQFLPHGDQDNQKLNAGLDKDQIIKKIKDRLN' A
#
# COMPACT_ATOMS: atom_id res chain seq x y z
N MET A 1 10.09 -11.94 17.35
CA MET A 1 8.72 -11.41 17.17
C MET A 1 8.85 -10.02 16.58
N LEU A 2 8.04 -9.64 15.58
CA LEU A 2 8.06 -8.28 15.05
C LEU A 2 7.58 -7.30 16.13
N SER A 3 8.23 -6.14 16.22
CA SER A 3 7.87 -5.09 17.19
C SER A 3 6.59 -4.33 16.83
N TYR A 4 6.07 -4.53 15.62
CA TYR A 4 4.91 -3.82 15.07
C TYR A 4 3.82 -4.81 14.66
N LYS A 5 2.56 -4.39 14.79
CA LYS A 5 1.38 -5.21 14.44
C LYS A 5 1.17 -5.35 12.93
N ILE A 6 1.47 -4.28 12.20
CA ILE A 6 1.25 -4.17 10.76
C ILE A 6 2.47 -3.56 10.08
N ILE A 7 2.78 -4.03 8.87
CA ILE A 7 3.69 -3.39 7.94
C ILE A 7 2.88 -2.61 6.91
N VAL A 8 3.26 -1.36 6.66
CA VAL A 8 2.63 -0.52 5.64
C VAL A 8 3.66 -0.18 4.58
N THR A 9 3.34 -0.44 3.31
CA THR A 9 4.16 -0.01 2.18
C THR A 9 3.42 1.07 1.40
N LEU A 10 4.13 2.12 0.98
CA LEU A 10 3.59 3.21 0.17
C LEU A 10 4.53 3.47 -0.99
N GLU A 11 4.01 3.47 -2.21
CA GLU A 11 4.76 3.73 -3.42
C GLU A 11 3.95 4.57 -4.43
N GLU A 12 4.63 5.47 -5.15
CA GLU A 12 4.07 6.14 -6.33
C GLU A 12 4.32 5.30 -7.59
N ASN A 13 4.09 3.99 -7.49
CA ASN A 13 4.28 3.01 -8.55
C ASN A 13 3.16 1.96 -8.53
N SER A 14 3.11 1.05 -9.51
CA SER A 14 2.16 -0.06 -9.56
C SER A 14 2.16 -0.87 -8.28
N LEU A 15 0.97 -1.07 -7.70
CA LEU A 15 0.77 -1.96 -6.55
C LEU A 15 1.17 -3.42 -6.89
N LYS A 16 0.90 -3.86 -8.13
CA LYS A 16 1.27 -5.19 -8.62
C LYS A 16 2.71 -5.18 -9.10
N GLY A 17 3.53 -6.08 -8.56
CA GLY A 17 4.95 -6.19 -8.91
C GLY A 17 5.82 -5.02 -8.43
N GLY A 18 5.27 -4.12 -7.61
CA GLY A 18 5.97 -2.98 -7.03
C GLY A 18 6.77 -3.33 -5.77
N ALA A 19 7.21 -2.29 -5.07
CA ALA A 19 7.95 -2.40 -3.82
C ALA A 19 7.15 -3.15 -2.74
N GLY A 20 5.84 -2.92 -2.65
CA GLY A 20 4.96 -3.66 -1.74
C GLY A 20 4.92 -5.16 -2.05
N SER A 21 4.99 -5.54 -3.32
CA SER A 21 5.06 -6.95 -3.74
C SER A 21 6.41 -7.57 -3.34
N ALA A 22 7.53 -6.86 -3.54
CA ALA A 22 8.85 -7.33 -3.11
C ALA A 22 8.95 -7.52 -1.58
N VAL A 23 8.35 -6.62 -0.79
CA VAL A 23 8.27 -6.79 0.67
C VAL A 23 7.47 -8.06 1.02
N ASN A 24 6.32 -8.27 0.37
CA ASN A 24 5.52 -9.49 0.56
C ASN A 24 6.29 -10.77 0.21
N GLU A 25 7.09 -10.75 -0.86
CA GLU A 25 7.94 -11.87 -1.26
C GLU A 25 8.97 -12.20 -0.18
N VAL A 26 9.64 -11.19 0.39
CA VAL A 26 10.61 -11.38 1.48
C VAL A 26 9.92 -11.94 2.73
N LEU A 27 8.78 -11.39 3.13
CA LEU A 27 8.01 -11.88 4.29
C LEU A 27 7.61 -13.35 4.10
N THR A 28 7.09 -13.68 2.92
CA THR A 28 6.67 -15.03 2.56
C THR A 28 7.84 -16.01 2.55
N SER A 29 8.96 -15.64 1.92
CA SER A 29 10.17 -16.46 1.80
C SER A 29 10.82 -16.77 3.15
N ASN A 30 10.61 -15.93 4.15
CA ASN A 30 11.12 -16.10 5.51
C ASN A 30 10.05 -16.66 6.48
N ASN A 31 8.90 -17.11 5.96
CA ASN A 31 7.77 -17.61 6.75
C ASN A 31 7.29 -16.62 7.84
N ILE A 32 7.43 -15.31 7.61
CA ILE A 32 7.03 -14.27 8.54
C ILE A 32 5.54 -13.97 8.33
N LYS A 33 4.71 -14.40 9.28
CA LYS A 33 3.29 -14.07 9.30
C LYS A 33 3.07 -12.74 10.00
N THR A 34 2.67 -11.73 9.23
CA THR A 34 2.34 -10.39 9.74
C THR A 34 1.31 -9.76 8.83
N ASP A 35 0.50 -8.86 9.39
CA ASP A 35 -0.41 -8.06 8.58
C ASP A 35 0.38 -7.06 7.75
N ILE A 36 0.01 -6.96 6.48
CA ILE A 36 0.59 -6.01 5.55
C ILE A 36 -0.51 -5.28 4.79
N LEU A 37 -0.30 -3.98 4.60
CA LEU A 37 -1.16 -3.11 3.82
C LEU A 37 -0.30 -2.32 2.85
N SER A 38 -0.52 -2.55 1.55
CA SER A 38 0.25 -1.94 0.48
C SER A 38 -0.59 -0.90 -0.25
N PHE A 39 0.00 0.28 -0.43
CA PHE A 39 -0.57 1.40 -1.15
C PHE A 39 0.29 1.67 -2.38
N GLY A 40 -0.32 1.66 -3.55
CA GLY A 40 0.31 1.97 -4.83
C GLY A 40 -0.76 2.25 -5.87
N PHE A 41 -0.32 2.65 -7.06
CA PHE A 41 -1.22 2.88 -8.18
C PHE A 41 -1.89 1.56 -8.61
N PRO A 42 -3.21 1.56 -8.84
CA PRO A 42 -3.90 0.38 -9.32
C PRO A 42 -3.47 0.07 -10.76
N ASP A 43 -3.57 -1.20 -11.13
CA ASP A 43 -3.32 -1.69 -12.49
C ASP A 43 -4.51 -1.36 -13.41
N GLN A 44 -4.78 -0.07 -13.59
CA GLN A 44 -5.83 0.49 -14.43
C GLN A 44 -5.49 1.93 -14.83
N PHE A 45 -6.06 2.40 -15.94
CA PHE A 45 -5.96 3.79 -16.31
C PHE A 45 -6.71 4.68 -15.32
N LEU A 46 -6.03 5.70 -14.82
CA LEU A 46 -6.65 6.75 -14.02
C LEU A 46 -7.03 7.94 -14.91
N PRO A 47 -8.08 8.69 -14.54
CA PRO A 47 -8.41 9.93 -15.22
C PRO A 47 -7.20 10.88 -15.24
N HIS A 48 -6.99 11.55 -16.38
CA HIS A 48 -6.02 12.63 -16.45
C HIS A 48 -6.41 13.75 -15.48
N GLY A 49 -5.41 14.25 -14.77
CA GLY A 49 -5.54 15.34 -13.81
C GLY A 49 -4.15 15.72 -13.31
N ASP A 50 -4.09 16.75 -12.47
CA ASP A 50 -2.88 17.02 -11.71
C ASP A 50 -2.50 15.84 -10.78
N GLN A 51 -1.32 15.93 -10.18
CA GLN A 51 -0.79 14.86 -9.33
C GLN A 51 -1.70 14.55 -8.14
N ASP A 52 -2.32 15.56 -7.54
CA ASP A 52 -3.17 15.40 -6.35
C ASP A 52 -4.49 14.69 -6.71
N ASN A 53 -5.10 15.07 -7.83
CA ASN A 53 -6.27 14.40 -8.37
C ASN A 53 -5.96 12.95 -8.75
N GLN A 54 -4.80 12.67 -9.34
CA GLN A 54 -4.37 11.31 -9.64
C GLN A 54 -4.20 10.48 -8.37
N LYS A 55 -3.59 11.02 -7.32
CA LYS A 55 -3.44 10.36 -6.02
C LYS A 55 -4.78 10.09 -5.35
N LEU A 56 -5.67 11.07 -5.34
CA LEU A 56 -7.03 10.92 -4.79
C LEU A 56 -7.80 9.81 -5.52
N ASN A 57 -7.75 9.80 -6.86
CA ASN A 57 -8.39 8.77 -7.69
C ASN A 57 -7.75 7.38 -7.50
N ALA A 58 -6.44 7.33 -7.21
CA ALA A 58 -5.73 6.09 -6.89
C ALA A 58 -6.00 5.59 -5.45
N GLY A 59 -6.67 6.38 -4.60
CA GLY A 59 -6.84 6.04 -3.19
C GLY A 59 -5.58 6.28 -2.33
N LEU A 60 -4.68 7.13 -2.82
CA LEU A 60 -3.36 7.48 -2.27
C LEU A 60 -3.33 8.87 -1.62
N ASP A 61 -4.50 9.51 -1.46
CA ASP A 61 -4.58 10.70 -0.62
C ASP A 61 -4.31 10.36 0.86
N LYS A 62 -3.73 11.33 1.58
CA LYS A 62 -3.32 11.20 2.98
C LYS A 62 -4.46 10.70 3.86
N ASP A 63 -5.65 11.25 3.74
CA ASP A 63 -6.77 10.91 4.62
C ASP A 63 -7.30 9.51 4.31
N GLN A 64 -7.30 9.11 3.04
CA GLN A 64 -7.65 7.76 2.62
C GLN A 64 -6.65 6.71 3.13
N ILE A 65 -5.35 7.02 3.07
CA ILE A 65 -4.28 6.16 3.60
C ILE A 65 -4.46 5.98 5.11
N ILE A 66 -4.57 7.08 5.85
CA ILE A 66 -4.74 7.04 7.31
C ILE A 66 -6.00 6.26 7.70
N LYS A 67 -7.12 6.47 6.98
CA LYS A 67 -8.36 5.75 7.22
C LYS A 67 -8.16 4.23 7.04
N LYS A 68 -7.58 3.80 5.92
CA LYS A 68 -7.33 2.37 5.64
C LYS A 68 -6.39 1.73 6.67
N ILE A 69 -5.38 2.46 7.15
CA ILE A 69 -4.48 1.98 8.22
C ILE A 69 -5.27 1.80 9.53
N LYS A 70 -6.08 2.78 9.92
CA LYS A 70 -6.92 2.69 11.13
C LYS A 70 -7.93 1.55 11.05
N ASP A 71 -8.60 1.41 9.91
CA ASP A 71 -9.58 0.34 9.67
C ASP A 71 -8.93 -1.06 9.78
N ARG A 72 -7.63 -1.19 9.45
CA ARG A 72 -6.88 -2.44 9.61
C ARG A 72 -6.39 -2.71 11.04
N LEU A 73 -6.22 -1.67 11.86
CA LEU A 73 -5.74 -1.79 13.24
C LEU A 73 -6.86 -2.09 14.25
N ASN A 74 -8.11 -1.87 13.87
CA ASN A 74 -9.31 -2.18 14.65
C ASN A 74 -9.73 -3.64 14.48
#